data_AF-A0A820AUJ9-F1
#
_entry.id   AF-A0A820AUJ9-F1
#
_cell.length_a   1.000
_cell.length_b   1.000
_cell.length_c   1.000
_cell.angle_alpha   90.00
_cell.angle_beta   90.00
_cell.angle_gamma   90.00
#
_symmetry.space_group_name_H-M   'P 1'
#
loop_
_entity.id
_entity.type
_entity.pdbx_description
1 polymer ?
#
loop_
_entity_poly.entity_id
_entity_poly.type
_entity_poly.pdbx_seq_one_letter_code
_entity_poly.pdbx_strand_id
1 'polypeptide(L)'
;MSTLSNNNIYGYVAENWTSVRDAFEQNFIDGLDIGASLSIYHRGKCVVDLYGGWKDLERKRQPYTSDTLQIIFSTSKGILSAAIALCVDRGWLNYDEPIRKYWPEFGTNGKEDIIISDLLAHRAGLPYVSQSLTVDDVCNWPKMISLLINEKPHWKSGSTHGYHGHTIGYIAGELIHRVDPQHRSYSQFVRDELDQEYYVGIPDNDIDKYVAPLFEKAIEEEIPDSIADQTLSCSGALPLGQSEMIYNKPEIHRAMLPAVNGITNARTLARIYSLLIGDVYENDKILKCLLSQKTLSEAIKNVTPQNELDQTLYQIPTTFSKGGFQIYGDSFPVFGDGAFGHTGK
;
A
#
# COMPACT_ATOMS: atom_id res chain seq x y z
N MET A 1 -10.80 -33.23 -29.50
CA MET A 1 -10.14 -31.97 -29.92
C MET A 1 -10.87 -30.86 -29.20
N SER A 2 -10.43 -30.52 -27.97
CA SER A 2 -11.02 -29.46 -27.18
C SER A 2 -10.38 -28.13 -27.56
N THR A 3 -11.21 -27.12 -27.79
CA THR A 3 -10.83 -25.73 -28.01
C THR A 3 -10.01 -25.24 -26.81
N LEU A 4 -8.70 -25.07 -27.02
CA LEU A 4 -7.82 -24.30 -26.15
C LEU A 4 -8.34 -22.85 -26.14
N SER A 5 -8.78 -22.34 -24.99
CA SER A 5 -8.96 -20.92 -24.79
C SER A 5 -7.59 -20.24 -24.94
N ASN A 6 -7.51 -19.23 -25.80
CA ASN A 6 -6.29 -18.49 -26.17
C ASN A 6 -5.76 -17.56 -25.04
N ASN A 7 -6.19 -17.75 -23.80
CA ASN A 7 -5.77 -16.94 -22.67
C ASN A 7 -4.64 -17.66 -21.96
N ASN A 8 -3.41 -17.25 -22.24
CA ASN A 8 -2.17 -17.81 -21.68
C ASN A 8 -2.11 -17.65 -20.14
N ILE A 9 -2.89 -18.45 -19.40
CA ILE A 9 -2.96 -18.49 -17.94
C ILE A 9 -2.07 -19.64 -17.43
N TYR A 10 -1.13 -19.28 -16.57
CA TYR A 10 -0.12 -20.18 -16.00
C TYR A 10 -0.17 -20.14 -14.48
N GLY A 11 0.54 -21.08 -13.86
CA GLY A 11 0.71 -21.15 -12.41
C GLY A 11 0.06 -22.37 -11.78
N TYR A 12 -0.20 -22.27 -10.48
CA TYR A 12 -0.67 -23.36 -9.63
C TYR A 12 -2.03 -23.05 -9.02
N VAL A 13 -2.92 -24.04 -9.00
CA VAL A 13 -4.17 -24.05 -8.24
C VAL A 13 -4.34 -25.40 -7.57
N ALA A 14 -4.62 -25.41 -6.27
CA ALA A 14 -4.95 -26.61 -5.52
C ALA A 14 -6.31 -27.20 -5.97
N GLU A 15 -6.48 -28.52 -5.87
CA GLU A 15 -7.64 -29.25 -6.41
C GLU A 15 -9.00 -28.66 -6.03
N ASN A 16 -9.16 -28.17 -4.79
CA ASN A 16 -10.42 -27.61 -4.29
C ASN A 16 -10.63 -26.12 -4.61
N TRP A 17 -9.76 -25.50 -5.41
CA TRP A 17 -9.75 -24.06 -5.69
C TRP A 17 -9.88 -23.76 -7.19
N THR A 18 -10.21 -24.76 -8.03
CA THR A 18 -10.25 -24.61 -9.49
C THR A 18 -11.23 -23.53 -9.96
N SER A 19 -12.33 -23.29 -9.24
CA SER A 19 -13.26 -22.21 -9.56
C SER A 19 -12.63 -20.80 -9.51
N VAL A 20 -11.56 -20.62 -8.73
CA VAL A 20 -10.79 -19.37 -8.71
C VAL A 20 -10.04 -19.18 -10.02
N ARG A 21 -9.49 -20.26 -10.59
CA ARG A 21 -8.86 -20.21 -11.92
C ARG A 21 -9.87 -19.82 -12.99
N ASP A 22 -11.06 -20.44 -12.96
CA ASP A 22 -12.10 -20.16 -13.94
C ASP A 22 -12.51 -18.68 -13.90
N ALA A 23 -12.70 -18.12 -12.69
CA ALA A 23 -12.99 -16.70 -12.52
C ALA A 23 -11.85 -15.79 -12.98
N PHE A 24 -10.60 -16.14 -12.67
CA PHE A 24 -9.42 -15.39 -13.12
C PHE A 24 -9.30 -15.41 -14.65
N GLU A 25 -9.50 -16.56 -15.29
CA GLU A 25 -9.49 -16.68 -16.75
C GLU A 25 -10.63 -15.89 -17.41
N GLN A 26 -11.81 -15.85 -16.77
CA GLN A 26 -12.97 -15.12 -17.27
C GLN A 26 -12.69 -13.62 -17.40
N ASN A 27 -11.93 -13.00 -16.50
CA ASN A 27 -11.55 -11.58 -16.65
C ASN A 27 -10.79 -11.30 -17.96
N PHE A 28 -9.95 -12.23 -18.42
CA PHE A 28 -9.24 -12.09 -19.70
C PHE A 28 -10.17 -12.32 -20.89
N ILE A 29 -11.14 -13.24 -20.78
CA ILE A 29 -12.17 -13.48 -21.80
C ILE A 29 -13.04 -12.23 -21.98
N ASP A 30 -13.43 -11.60 -20.87
CA ASP A 30 -14.28 -10.40 -20.84
C ASP A 30 -13.49 -9.12 -21.19
N GLY A 31 -12.18 -9.23 -21.37
CA GLY A 31 -11.31 -8.11 -21.71
C GLY A 31 -11.08 -7.11 -20.57
N LEU A 32 -11.39 -7.51 -19.33
CA LEU A 32 -11.14 -6.72 -18.12
C LEU A 32 -9.65 -6.67 -17.78
N ASP A 33 -8.92 -7.76 -18.04
CA ASP A 33 -7.48 -7.86 -17.78
C ASP A 33 -6.65 -7.89 -19.08
N ILE A 34 -5.50 -7.20 -19.05
CA ILE A 34 -4.46 -7.27 -20.08
C ILE A 34 -3.36 -8.22 -19.64
N GLY A 35 -2.86 -8.01 -18.42
CA GLY A 35 -1.92 -8.88 -17.72
C GLY A 35 -2.17 -8.74 -16.22
N ALA A 36 -2.22 -9.86 -15.52
CA ALA A 36 -2.54 -9.89 -14.09
C ALA A 36 -1.87 -11.06 -13.40
N SER A 37 -1.81 -10.98 -12.06
CA SER A 37 -1.46 -12.09 -11.18
C SER A 37 -2.39 -12.15 -9.97
N LEU A 38 -2.61 -13.36 -9.45
CA LEU A 38 -3.44 -13.63 -8.28
C LEU A 38 -2.77 -14.69 -7.43
N SER A 39 -2.59 -14.42 -6.13
CA SER A 39 -2.11 -15.42 -5.18
C SER A 39 -2.97 -15.47 -3.92
N ILE A 40 -3.22 -16.68 -3.42
CA ILE A 40 -4.03 -16.94 -2.24
C ILE A 40 -3.29 -17.92 -1.35
N TYR A 41 -3.15 -17.55 -0.08
CA TYR A 41 -2.67 -18.41 0.98
C TYR A 41 -3.82 -18.82 1.88
N HIS A 42 -3.92 -20.11 2.16
CA HIS A 42 -4.89 -20.65 3.09
C HIS A 42 -4.17 -21.51 4.13
N ARG A 43 -4.27 -21.12 5.40
CA ARG A 43 -3.61 -21.78 6.55
C ARG A 43 -2.11 -21.94 6.33
N GLY A 44 -1.46 -20.86 5.89
CA GLY A 44 -0.03 -20.81 5.67
C GLY A 44 0.46 -21.50 4.40
N LYS A 45 -0.43 -22.06 3.56
CA LYS A 45 -0.03 -22.72 2.30
C LYS A 45 -0.54 -21.94 1.10
N CYS A 46 0.32 -21.74 0.11
CA CYS A 46 -0.11 -21.25 -1.20
C CYS A 46 -1.08 -22.26 -1.82
N VAL A 47 -2.31 -21.83 -2.08
CA VAL A 47 -3.36 -22.66 -2.72
C VAL A 47 -3.72 -22.17 -4.12
N VAL A 48 -3.41 -20.90 -4.43
CA VAL A 48 -3.53 -20.31 -5.75
C VAL A 48 -2.31 -19.42 -5.96
N ASP A 49 -1.67 -19.54 -7.12
CA ASP A 49 -0.62 -18.65 -7.61
C ASP A 49 -0.69 -18.66 -9.14
N LEU A 50 -1.46 -17.72 -9.68
CA LEU A 50 -1.80 -17.60 -11.09
C LEU A 50 -1.24 -16.31 -11.67
N TYR A 51 -0.85 -16.37 -12.93
CA TYR A 51 -0.48 -15.20 -13.71
C TYR A 51 -0.79 -15.45 -15.19
N GLY A 52 -0.94 -14.38 -15.96
CA GLY A 52 -1.15 -14.51 -17.39
C GLY A 52 -1.38 -13.19 -18.09
N GLY A 53 -1.47 -13.27 -19.41
CA GLY A 53 -1.64 -12.11 -20.29
C GLY A 53 -0.33 -11.43 -20.66
N TRP A 54 -0.34 -10.10 -20.73
CA TRP A 54 0.69 -9.30 -21.37
C TRP A 54 1.03 -8.04 -20.57
N LYS A 55 2.28 -7.59 -20.70
CA LYS A 55 2.79 -6.29 -20.22
C LYS A 55 2.69 -5.20 -21.29
N ASP A 56 1.91 -5.42 -22.35
CA ASP A 56 1.70 -4.47 -23.45
C ASP A 56 0.23 -4.47 -23.91
N LEU A 57 -0.31 -3.29 -24.22
CA LEU A 57 -1.69 -3.11 -24.71
C LEU A 57 -1.96 -3.91 -26.00
N GLU A 58 -0.94 -4.10 -26.83
CA GLU A 58 -1.05 -4.75 -28.14
C GLU A 58 -1.18 -6.28 -28.01
N ARG A 59 -0.94 -6.81 -26.80
CA ARG A 59 -1.02 -8.22 -26.39
C ARG A 59 -0.13 -9.14 -27.24
N LYS A 60 1.10 -8.70 -27.54
CA LYS A 60 1.94 -9.38 -28.54
C LYS A 60 3.43 -9.48 -28.22
N ARG A 61 3.98 -8.62 -27.37
CA ARG A 61 5.44 -8.43 -27.32
C ARG A 61 6.05 -8.88 -26.01
N GLN A 62 5.37 -8.67 -24.90
CA GLN A 62 5.93 -8.93 -23.58
C GLN A 62 4.94 -9.74 -22.73
N PRO A 63 5.15 -11.05 -22.54
CA PRO A 63 4.26 -11.85 -21.71
C PRO A 63 4.31 -11.35 -20.25
N TYR A 64 3.16 -11.40 -19.58
CA TYR A 64 3.08 -11.27 -18.13
C TYR A 64 3.49 -12.62 -17.52
N THR A 65 4.52 -12.62 -16.68
CA THR A 65 5.15 -13.83 -16.12
C THR A 65 5.08 -13.87 -14.60
N SER A 66 5.54 -14.97 -13.99
CA SER A 66 5.68 -15.11 -12.54
C SER A 66 6.57 -14.05 -11.88
N ASP A 67 7.48 -13.47 -12.66
CA ASP A 67 8.50 -12.53 -12.18
C ASP A 67 8.10 -11.07 -12.50
N THR A 68 6.90 -10.87 -13.06
CA THR A 68 6.39 -9.54 -13.38
C THR A 68 5.98 -8.83 -12.10
N LEU A 69 6.52 -7.62 -11.92
CA LEU A 69 6.20 -6.72 -10.82
C LEU A 69 5.31 -5.58 -11.31
N GLN A 70 4.54 -4.99 -10.40
CA GLN A 70 3.66 -3.86 -10.67
C GLN A 70 3.73 -2.85 -9.54
N ILE A 71 3.52 -1.57 -9.86
CA ILE A 71 3.16 -0.57 -8.85
C ILE A 71 1.80 -0.95 -8.29
N ILE A 72 1.70 -0.99 -6.96
CA ILE A 72 0.49 -1.46 -6.25
C ILE A 72 -0.34 -0.33 -5.63
N PHE A 73 0.03 0.92 -5.91
CA PHE A 73 -0.61 2.13 -5.39
C PHE A 73 -0.83 2.07 -3.88
N SER A 74 -2.04 2.40 -3.43
CA SER A 74 -2.37 2.48 -2.00
C SER A 74 -2.31 1.15 -1.27
N THR A 75 -2.23 0.00 -1.96
CA THR A 75 -1.91 -1.30 -1.32
C THR A 75 -0.61 -1.21 -0.51
N SER A 76 0.32 -0.35 -0.91
CA SER A 76 1.58 -0.05 -0.21
C SER A 76 1.36 0.37 1.25
N LYS A 77 0.22 1.02 1.57
CA LYS A 77 -0.11 1.44 2.94
C LYS A 77 -0.41 0.26 3.86
N GLY A 78 -0.90 -0.86 3.33
CA GLY A 78 -1.04 -2.10 4.09
C GLY A 78 0.32 -2.67 4.50
N ILE A 79 1.31 -2.58 3.62
CA ILE A 79 2.69 -3.01 3.91
C ILE A 79 3.37 -2.04 4.89
N LEU A 80 3.13 -0.74 4.75
CA LEU A 80 3.55 0.27 5.72
C LEU A 80 2.97 0.00 7.12
N SER A 81 1.68 -0.34 7.18
CA SER A 81 0.99 -0.71 8.42
C SER A 81 1.57 -1.97 9.05
N ALA A 82 1.89 -2.99 8.24
CA ALA A 82 2.58 -4.19 8.67
C ALA A 82 3.97 -3.90 9.25
N ALA A 83 4.74 -3.01 8.62
CA ALA A 83 6.05 -2.59 9.10
C ALA A 83 5.97 -1.87 10.46
N ILE A 84 5.00 -0.96 10.63
CA ILE A 84 4.75 -0.30 11.91
C ILE A 84 4.30 -1.31 12.97
N ALA A 85 3.39 -2.24 12.64
CA ALA A 85 2.96 -3.29 13.55
C ALA A 85 4.14 -4.15 14.04
N LEU A 86 5.10 -4.45 13.16
CA LEU A 86 6.33 -5.16 13.54
C LEU A 86 7.19 -4.34 14.50
N CYS A 87 7.34 -3.04 14.29
CA CYS A 87 8.01 -2.15 15.25
C CYS A 87 7.30 -2.13 16.61
N VAL A 88 5.95 -2.17 16.64
CA VAL A 88 5.18 -2.27 17.88
C VAL A 88 5.36 -3.62 18.55
N ASP A 89 5.35 -4.72 17.80
CA ASP A 89 5.56 -6.07 18.34
C ASP A 89 6.94 -6.22 19.00
N ARG A 90 7.95 -5.55 18.43
CA ARG A 90 9.32 -5.47 18.97
C ARG A 90 9.48 -4.49 20.13
N GLY A 91 8.43 -3.74 20.47
CA GLY A 91 8.44 -2.73 21.54
C GLY A 91 9.21 -1.45 21.20
N TRP A 92 9.45 -1.17 19.91
CA TRP A 92 10.13 0.04 19.44
C TRP A 92 9.16 1.22 19.26
N LEU A 93 7.88 0.92 19.06
CA LEU A 93 6.79 1.88 18.95
C LEU A 93 5.61 1.49 19.84
N ASN A 94 4.76 2.47 20.14
CA ASN A 94 3.47 2.26 20.78
C ASN A 94 2.43 3.16 20.12
N TYR A 95 1.33 2.57 19.64
CA TYR A 95 0.26 3.27 18.94
C TYR A 95 -0.34 4.44 19.73
N ASP A 96 -0.43 4.33 21.06
CA ASP A 96 -1.08 5.33 21.92
C ASP A 96 -0.12 6.45 22.36
N GLU A 97 1.14 6.41 21.92
CA GLU A 97 2.13 7.41 22.29
C GLU A 97 2.23 8.54 21.26
N PRO A 98 2.55 9.76 21.73
CA PRO A 98 2.70 10.90 20.83
C PRO A 98 3.92 10.72 19.93
N ILE A 99 3.80 11.07 18.66
CA ILE A 99 4.87 10.98 17.65
C ILE A 99 6.14 11.70 18.12
N ARG A 100 5.97 12.85 18.79
CA ARG A 100 7.09 13.65 19.33
C ARG A 100 7.99 12.92 20.32
N LYS A 101 7.53 11.82 20.92
CA LYS A 101 8.37 10.98 21.79
C LYS A 101 9.52 10.34 20.99
N TYR A 102 9.25 9.97 19.74
CA TYR A 102 10.19 9.31 18.83
C TYR A 102 10.82 10.29 17.85
N TRP A 103 10.11 11.38 17.54
CA TRP A 103 10.51 12.41 16.59
C TRP A 103 10.18 13.80 17.14
N PRO A 104 11.00 14.36 18.06
CA PRO A 104 10.70 15.61 18.74
C PRO A 104 10.37 16.79 17.84
N GLU A 105 11.06 16.90 16.70
CA GLU A 105 10.88 17.98 15.71
C GLU A 105 9.49 17.96 15.07
N PHE A 106 8.87 16.78 14.95
CA PHE A 106 7.48 16.66 14.47
C PHE A 106 6.49 17.29 15.46
N GLY A 107 6.79 17.34 16.75
CA GLY A 107 5.90 17.89 17.79
C GLY A 107 5.74 19.40 17.78
N THR A 108 5.92 20.08 16.65
CA THR A 108 5.85 21.53 16.50
C THR A 108 4.59 21.93 15.72
N ASN A 109 4.23 23.22 15.74
CA ASN A 109 3.12 23.77 14.95
C ASN A 109 1.74 23.14 15.26
N GLY A 110 1.47 22.82 16.53
CA GLY A 110 0.17 22.24 16.95
C GLY A 110 0.10 20.71 16.82
N LYS A 111 1.24 20.04 16.66
CA LYS A 111 1.38 18.59 16.49
C LYS A 111 1.85 17.85 17.76
N GLU A 112 1.95 18.56 18.90
CA GLU A 112 2.51 18.08 20.16
C GLU A 112 1.81 16.82 20.69
N ASP A 113 0.50 16.74 20.45
CA ASP A 113 -0.39 15.70 20.99
C ASP A 113 -0.85 14.68 19.93
N ILE A 114 -0.30 14.73 18.71
CA ILE A 114 -0.62 13.73 17.67
C ILE A 114 -0.01 12.39 18.08
N ILE A 115 -0.87 11.40 18.32
CA ILE A 115 -0.48 10.02 18.59
C ILE A 115 -0.34 9.19 17.31
N ILE A 116 0.42 8.10 17.39
CA ILE A 116 0.71 7.25 16.23
C ILE A 116 -0.57 6.65 15.64
N SER A 117 -1.51 6.18 16.46
CA SER A 117 -2.77 5.62 15.93
C SER A 117 -3.63 6.65 15.19
N ASP A 118 -3.60 7.91 15.60
CA ASP A 118 -4.32 8.97 14.89
C ASP A 118 -3.67 9.26 13.54
N LEU A 119 -2.33 9.21 13.43
CA LEU A 119 -1.67 9.29 12.13
C LEU A 119 -2.09 8.13 11.21
N LEU A 120 -1.99 6.91 11.71
CA LEU A 120 -2.23 5.71 10.92
C LEU A 120 -3.68 5.57 10.49
N ALA A 121 -4.63 5.98 11.34
CA ALA A 121 -6.04 6.00 11.02
C ALA A 121 -6.50 7.29 10.29
N HIS A 122 -5.56 8.06 9.72
CA HIS A 122 -5.84 9.26 8.92
C HIS A 122 -6.52 10.42 9.67
N ARG A 123 -6.30 10.50 10.97
CA ARG A 123 -6.91 11.48 11.89
C ARG A 123 -5.96 12.58 12.34
N ALA A 124 -4.70 12.55 11.92
CA ALA A 124 -3.67 13.52 12.31
C ALA A 124 -3.83 14.92 11.67
N GLY A 125 -4.66 15.07 10.63
CA GLY A 125 -4.87 16.37 9.99
C GLY A 125 -3.79 16.81 9.02
N LEU A 126 -3.00 15.88 8.46
CA LEU A 126 -1.90 16.20 7.54
C LEU A 126 -2.07 15.49 6.18
N PRO A 127 -3.22 15.57 5.50
CA PRO A 127 -3.46 14.81 4.27
C PRO A 127 -2.60 15.27 3.08
N TYR A 128 -2.15 16.53 3.09
CA TYR A 128 -1.28 17.15 2.10
C TYR A 128 -0.43 18.25 2.79
N VAL A 129 0.47 18.88 2.03
CA VAL A 129 1.20 20.09 2.47
C VAL A 129 0.67 21.31 1.73
N SER A 130 0.62 22.46 2.41
CA SER A 130 0.02 23.68 1.86
C SER A 130 0.79 24.27 0.66
N GLN A 131 2.06 23.88 0.50
CA GLN A 131 2.89 24.30 -0.62
C GLN A 131 2.63 23.42 -1.86
N SER A 132 2.50 24.02 -3.04
CA SER A 132 2.50 23.29 -4.31
C SER A 132 3.83 22.59 -4.54
N LEU A 133 3.77 21.34 -5.00
CA LEU A 133 4.94 20.48 -5.17
C LEU A 133 5.18 20.13 -6.62
N THR A 134 6.45 19.90 -6.95
CA THR A 134 6.87 19.27 -8.20
C THR A 134 7.23 17.80 -7.95
N VAL A 135 7.41 17.03 -9.03
CA VAL A 135 7.91 15.64 -8.95
C VAL A 135 9.27 15.57 -8.23
N ASP A 136 10.17 16.52 -8.50
CA ASP A 136 11.49 16.55 -7.85
C ASP A 136 11.37 16.78 -6.34
N ASP A 137 10.33 17.50 -5.91
CA ASP A 137 10.10 17.78 -4.48
C ASP A 137 9.66 16.54 -3.73
N VAL A 138 8.68 15.79 -4.27
CA VAL A 138 8.18 14.55 -3.66
C VAL A 138 9.22 13.43 -3.72
N CYS A 139 10.07 13.39 -4.74
CA CYS A 139 11.20 12.46 -4.80
C CYS A 139 12.32 12.79 -3.80
N ASN A 140 12.32 14.00 -3.22
CA ASN A 140 13.31 14.45 -2.25
C ASN A 140 12.83 14.23 -0.81
N TRP A 141 13.19 13.08 -0.24
CA TRP A 141 12.79 12.70 1.12
C TRP A 141 13.11 13.78 2.19
N PRO A 142 14.34 14.30 2.32
CA PRO A 142 14.63 15.37 3.28
C PRO A 142 13.75 16.62 3.12
N LYS A 143 13.44 17.01 1.88
CA LYS A 143 12.55 18.15 1.61
C LYS A 143 11.14 17.86 2.12
N MET A 144 10.58 16.70 1.80
CA MET A 144 9.23 16.32 2.26
C MET A 144 9.14 16.23 3.78
N ILE A 145 10.15 15.66 4.45
CA ILE A 145 10.22 15.63 5.92
C ILE A 145 10.26 17.05 6.51
N SER A 146 11.06 17.95 5.93
CA SER A 146 11.11 19.36 6.36
C SER A 146 9.77 20.07 6.20
N LEU A 147 9.07 19.86 5.08
CA LEU A 147 7.75 20.43 4.85
C LEU A 147 6.73 19.92 5.88
N LEU A 148 6.71 18.61 6.15
CA LEU A 148 5.78 18.00 7.11
C LEU A 148 6.03 18.43 8.56
N ILE A 149 7.30 18.68 8.95
CA ILE A 149 7.62 19.29 10.25
C ILE A 149 6.99 20.68 10.37
N ASN A 150 7.03 21.47 9.29
CA ASN A 150 6.54 22.86 9.29
C ASN A 150 5.04 23.00 9.03
N GLU A 151 4.38 21.95 8.54
CA GLU A 151 2.94 21.95 8.26
C GLU A 151 2.10 22.03 9.55
N LYS A 152 0.97 22.72 9.48
CA LYS A 152 -0.03 22.77 10.56
C LYS A 152 -1.13 21.77 10.24
N PRO A 153 -1.65 21.01 11.23
CA PRO A 153 -2.80 20.17 11.00
C PRO A 153 -4.01 20.97 10.50
N HIS A 154 -4.64 20.50 9.43
CA HIS A 154 -5.86 21.07 8.85
C HIS A 154 -7.08 20.88 9.75
N TRP A 155 -7.02 19.91 10.67
CA TRP A 155 -7.98 19.70 11.74
C TRP A 155 -7.27 19.20 13.01
N LYS A 156 -7.97 19.25 14.14
CA LYS A 156 -7.44 18.74 15.41
C LYS A 156 -7.30 17.22 15.34
N SER A 157 -6.17 16.67 15.80
CA SER A 157 -5.97 15.21 15.85
C SER A 157 -7.14 14.52 16.55
N GLY A 158 -7.68 13.49 15.91
CA GLY A 158 -8.76 12.68 16.44
C GLY A 158 -10.15 13.32 16.41
N SER A 159 -10.31 14.56 15.93
CA SER A 159 -11.65 15.16 15.82
C SER A 159 -12.44 14.68 14.59
N THR A 160 -11.75 14.22 13.55
CA THR A 160 -12.29 13.63 12.32
C THR A 160 -11.16 12.88 11.59
N HIS A 161 -11.44 12.27 10.43
CA HIS A 161 -10.43 11.69 9.56
C HIS A 161 -10.53 12.23 8.13
N GLY A 162 -9.40 12.19 7.45
CA GLY A 162 -9.29 12.49 6.04
C GLY A 162 -8.06 11.77 5.50
N TYR A 163 -8.26 10.94 4.49
CA TYR A 163 -7.20 10.15 3.88
C TYR A 163 -5.91 10.93 3.63
N HIS A 164 -4.79 10.33 4.00
CA HIS A 164 -3.45 10.89 3.77
C HIS A 164 -2.86 10.12 2.59
N GLY A 165 -3.20 10.56 1.37
CA GLY A 165 -2.88 9.84 0.14
C GLY A 165 -1.40 9.52 -0.01
N HIS A 166 -0.54 10.47 0.37
CA HIS A 166 0.91 10.37 0.23
C HIS A 166 1.65 10.60 1.55
N THR A 167 1.24 11.60 2.33
CA THR A 167 1.95 12.10 3.52
C THR A 167 2.13 11.05 4.62
N ILE A 168 1.18 10.13 4.81
CA ILE A 168 1.31 9.03 5.77
C ILE A 168 2.56 8.19 5.53
N GLY A 169 2.93 7.99 4.26
CA GLY A 169 4.10 7.21 3.87
C GLY A 169 5.40 7.83 4.36
N TYR A 170 5.52 9.16 4.24
CA TYR A 170 6.68 9.89 4.74
C TYR A 170 6.76 9.86 6.26
N ILE A 171 5.66 10.18 6.94
CA ILE A 171 5.66 10.30 8.40
C ILE A 171 5.90 8.93 9.05
N ALA A 172 5.21 7.87 8.60
CA ALA A 172 5.39 6.52 9.14
C ALA A 172 6.75 5.91 8.73
N GLY A 173 7.23 6.17 7.52
CA GLY A 173 8.57 5.74 7.09
C GLY A 173 9.69 6.40 7.91
N GLU A 174 9.57 7.69 8.23
CA GLU A 174 10.51 8.41 9.09
C GLU A 174 10.45 7.89 10.54
N LEU A 175 9.26 7.55 11.04
CA LEU A 175 9.12 6.89 12.34
C LEU A 175 9.86 5.55 12.39
N ILE A 176 9.70 4.71 11.37
CA ILE A 176 10.44 3.43 11.27
C ILE A 176 11.95 3.68 11.29
N HIS A 177 12.44 4.63 10.49
CA HIS A 177 13.85 4.99 10.45
C HIS A 177 14.39 5.43 11.84
N ARG A 178 13.61 6.22 12.58
CA ARG A 178 14.02 6.74 13.89
C ARG A 178 14.05 5.68 14.99
N VAL A 179 13.17 4.69 14.93
CA VAL A 179 13.03 3.68 16.00
C VAL A 179 13.69 2.34 15.69
N ASP A 180 14.00 2.07 14.43
CA ASP A 180 14.81 0.92 14.05
C ASP A 180 16.24 1.08 14.64
N PRO A 181 16.74 0.12 15.44
CA PRO A 181 18.08 0.21 16.03
C PRO A 181 19.23 0.32 15.01
N GLN A 182 18.99 -0.10 13.76
CA GLN A 182 19.94 0.02 12.67
C GLN A 182 19.77 1.31 11.85
N HIS A 183 18.75 2.12 12.15
CA HIS A 183 18.39 3.33 11.43
C HIS A 183 18.29 3.10 9.91
N ARG A 184 17.75 1.96 9.49
CA ARG A 184 17.54 1.67 8.07
C ARG A 184 16.51 2.64 7.49
N SER A 185 16.59 2.87 6.18
CA SER A 185 15.50 3.53 5.47
C SER A 185 14.26 2.62 5.46
N TYR A 186 13.07 3.18 5.25
CA TYR A 186 11.86 2.37 5.11
C TYR A 186 12.01 1.29 4.03
N SER A 187 12.55 1.65 2.87
CA SER A 187 12.81 0.73 1.75
C SER A 187 13.65 -0.48 2.16
N GLN A 188 14.77 -0.24 2.85
CA GLN A 188 15.63 -1.32 3.31
C GLN A 188 14.93 -2.15 4.41
N PHE A 189 14.25 -1.49 5.34
CA PHE A 189 13.54 -2.16 6.43
C PHE A 189 12.51 -3.17 5.92
N VAL A 190 11.60 -2.77 5.01
CA VAL A 190 10.56 -3.67 4.51
C VAL A 190 11.11 -4.82 3.68
N ARG A 191 12.22 -4.59 2.95
CA ARG A 191 12.90 -5.66 2.19
C ARG A 191 13.52 -6.72 3.09
N ASP A 192 14.11 -6.29 4.19
CA ASP A 192 14.78 -7.19 5.13
C ASP A 192 13.79 -7.93 6.04
N GLU A 193 12.73 -7.23 6.46
CA GLU A 193 11.85 -7.69 7.54
C GLU A 193 10.56 -8.34 7.06
N LEU A 194 10.05 -7.94 5.89
CA LEU A 194 8.80 -8.45 5.35
C LEU A 194 9.04 -9.38 4.17
N ASP A 195 9.64 -8.86 3.09
CA ASP A 195 9.92 -9.66 1.90
C ASP A 195 10.92 -8.98 0.95
N GLN A 196 11.89 -9.75 0.44
CA GLN A 196 12.94 -9.23 -0.43
C GLN A 196 12.44 -8.80 -1.82
N GLU A 197 11.26 -9.31 -2.24
CA GLU A 197 10.59 -8.96 -3.50
C GLU A 197 9.56 -7.83 -3.36
N TYR A 198 9.56 -7.11 -2.22
CA TYR A 198 8.79 -5.88 -2.06
C TYR A 198 9.71 -4.66 -2.14
N TYR A 199 9.60 -3.89 -3.22
CA TYR A 199 10.47 -2.75 -3.47
C TYR A 199 9.74 -1.43 -3.22
N VAL A 200 10.43 -0.49 -2.59
CA VAL A 200 10.07 0.93 -2.58
C VAL A 200 11.32 1.70 -2.96
N GLY A 201 11.46 2.06 -4.24
CA GLY A 201 12.75 2.44 -4.82
C GLY A 201 13.48 1.22 -5.40
N ILE A 202 12.97 0.68 -6.52
CA ILE A 202 13.57 -0.47 -7.20
C ILE A 202 14.86 -0.05 -7.96
N PRO A 203 15.92 -0.90 -8.04
CA PRO A 203 17.12 -0.59 -8.82
C PRO A 203 16.85 -0.48 -10.33
N ASP A 204 17.58 0.41 -11.03
CA ASP A 204 17.38 0.67 -12.47
C ASP A 204 17.46 -0.58 -13.35
N ASN A 205 18.40 -1.48 -13.04
CA ASN A 205 18.62 -2.70 -13.83
C ASN A 205 17.42 -3.67 -13.80
N ASP A 206 16.52 -3.50 -12.83
CA ASP A 206 15.35 -4.37 -12.63
C ASP A 206 14.06 -3.76 -13.22
N ILE A 207 14.03 -2.44 -13.48
CA ILE A 207 12.83 -1.72 -13.94
C ILE A 207 12.32 -2.27 -15.27
N ASP A 208 13.10 -2.13 -16.35
CA ASP A 208 12.67 -2.49 -17.72
C ASP A 208 12.43 -4.00 -17.87
N LYS A 209 13.06 -4.79 -16.99
CA LYS A 209 12.98 -6.24 -17.03
C LYS A 209 11.68 -6.73 -16.40
N TYR A 210 11.37 -6.27 -15.19
CA TYR A 210 10.33 -6.88 -14.36
C TYR A 210 9.08 -6.04 -14.21
N VAL A 211 9.18 -4.70 -14.24
CA VAL A 211 8.03 -3.83 -13.94
C VAL A 211 7.14 -3.72 -15.17
N ALA A 212 5.90 -4.17 -15.06
CA ALA A 212 4.90 -3.94 -16.09
C ALA A 212 4.43 -2.47 -16.04
N PRO A 213 4.33 -1.78 -17.18
CA PRO A 213 3.85 -0.42 -17.20
C PRO A 213 2.36 -0.35 -16.88
N LEU A 214 1.97 0.75 -16.26
CA LEU A 214 0.58 1.16 -16.11
C LEU A 214 0.03 1.58 -17.47
N PHE A 215 -1.24 1.25 -17.68
CA PHE A 215 -1.99 1.66 -18.86
C PHE A 215 -3.18 2.49 -18.41
N GLU A 216 -3.35 3.65 -19.02
CA GLU A 216 -4.52 4.47 -18.77
C GLU A 216 -5.55 4.38 -19.89
N LYS A 217 -6.80 4.50 -19.47
CA LYS A 217 -7.86 5.10 -20.25
C LYS A 217 -8.06 6.50 -19.68
N ALA A 218 -7.34 7.48 -20.22
CA ALA A 218 -7.34 8.86 -19.71
C ALA A 218 -8.78 9.36 -19.50
N ILE A 219 -9.04 9.97 -18.34
CA ILE A 219 -10.28 10.70 -18.09
C ILE A 219 -9.95 12.18 -18.21
N GLU A 220 -10.39 12.81 -19.30
CA GLU A 220 -10.30 14.26 -19.50
C GLU A 220 -11.41 14.97 -18.69
N GLU A 221 -11.39 14.85 -17.37
CA GLU A 221 -12.23 15.67 -16.49
C GLU A 221 -11.37 16.64 -15.70
N GLU A 222 -11.72 17.92 -15.78
CA GLU A 222 -11.08 18.98 -15.01
C GLU A 222 -11.50 18.82 -13.54
N ILE A 223 -10.59 18.39 -12.68
CA ILE A 223 -10.85 18.27 -11.25
C ILE A 223 -10.69 19.67 -10.63
N PRO A 224 -11.73 20.20 -9.97
CA PRO A 224 -11.62 21.48 -9.27
C PRO A 224 -10.55 21.42 -8.19
N ASP A 225 -9.75 22.49 -8.06
CA ASP A 225 -8.82 22.67 -6.94
C ASP A 225 -9.60 22.54 -5.63
N SER A 226 -9.29 21.50 -4.89
CA SER A 226 -10.01 21.05 -3.71
C SER A 226 -9.07 20.30 -2.77
N ILE A 227 -9.50 20.13 -1.52
CA ILE A 227 -8.78 19.31 -0.53
C ILE A 227 -8.56 17.90 -1.09
N ALA A 228 -9.54 17.34 -1.81
CA ALA A 228 -9.42 16.03 -2.44
C ALA A 228 -8.33 16.01 -3.53
N ASP A 229 -8.30 17.02 -4.39
CA ASP A 229 -7.27 17.14 -5.42
C ASP A 229 -5.88 17.28 -4.81
N GLN A 230 -5.68 18.15 -3.81
CA GLN A 230 -4.40 18.32 -3.12
C GLN A 230 -3.94 17.03 -2.42
N THR A 231 -4.89 16.28 -1.85
CA THR A 231 -4.62 15.00 -1.19
C THR A 231 -4.20 13.92 -2.19
N LEU A 232 -4.97 13.77 -3.28
CA LEU A 232 -4.76 12.70 -4.26
C LEU A 232 -3.57 12.99 -5.19
N SER A 233 -3.29 14.26 -5.45
CA SER A 233 -2.18 14.69 -6.30
C SER A 233 -0.86 14.97 -5.57
N CYS A 234 -0.81 14.80 -4.24
CA CYS A 234 0.34 15.25 -3.45
C CYS A 234 0.68 16.72 -3.71
N SER A 235 -0.32 17.59 -3.53
CA SER A 235 -0.22 19.03 -3.79
C SER A 235 0.25 19.37 -5.22
N GLY A 236 -0.26 18.60 -6.21
CA GLY A 236 -0.04 18.80 -7.64
C GLY A 236 1.08 17.97 -8.28
N ALA A 237 1.92 17.29 -7.50
CA ALA A 237 3.12 16.60 -8.03
C ALA A 237 2.84 15.24 -8.67
N LEU A 238 1.92 14.45 -8.09
CA LEU A 238 1.67 13.04 -8.39
C LEU A 238 0.16 12.76 -8.46
N PRO A 239 -0.54 13.22 -9.51
CA PRO A 239 -1.98 13.02 -9.66
C PRO A 239 -2.38 11.54 -9.62
N LEU A 240 -3.33 11.19 -8.77
CA LEU A 240 -4.03 9.89 -8.76
C LEU A 240 -5.41 10.04 -9.40
N GLY A 241 -5.84 9.07 -10.21
CA GLY A 241 -7.14 9.08 -10.87
C GLY A 241 -7.33 10.07 -12.03
N GLN A 242 -6.28 10.80 -12.43
CA GLN A 242 -6.28 11.68 -13.62
C GLN A 242 -5.34 11.18 -14.71
N SER A 243 -4.02 11.36 -14.50
CA SER A 243 -2.97 10.79 -15.34
C SER A 243 -1.90 10.07 -14.51
N GLU A 244 -2.13 8.79 -14.30
CA GLU A 244 -1.26 7.86 -13.61
C GLU A 244 -0.07 7.41 -14.48
N MET A 245 -0.03 7.81 -15.76
CA MET A 245 1.14 7.57 -16.62
C MET A 245 2.43 8.17 -16.04
N ILE A 246 2.35 9.18 -15.17
CA ILE A 246 3.52 9.73 -14.47
C ILE A 246 4.23 8.68 -13.59
N TYR A 247 3.50 7.69 -13.07
CA TYR A 247 4.05 6.65 -12.22
C TYR A 247 4.91 5.65 -12.99
N ASN A 248 4.81 5.59 -14.32
CA ASN A 248 5.71 4.80 -15.17
C ASN A 248 7.12 5.40 -15.29
N LYS A 249 7.35 6.61 -14.79
CA LYS A 249 8.64 7.29 -14.95
C LYS A 249 9.71 6.65 -14.04
N PRO A 250 10.94 6.41 -14.53
CA PRO A 250 12.01 5.78 -13.73
C PRO A 250 12.33 6.52 -12.43
N GLU A 251 12.25 7.86 -12.40
CA GLU A 251 12.45 8.63 -11.18
C GLU A 251 11.40 8.32 -10.10
N ILE A 252 10.17 7.99 -10.48
CA ILE A 252 9.12 7.56 -9.55
C ILE A 252 9.39 6.14 -9.07
N HIS A 253 9.84 5.24 -9.94
CA HIS A 253 10.22 3.87 -9.55
C HIS A 253 11.39 3.83 -8.55
N ARG A 254 12.34 4.76 -8.67
CA ARG A 254 13.51 4.90 -7.79
C ARG A 254 13.21 5.62 -6.48
N ALA A 255 12.21 6.50 -6.46
CA ALA A 255 11.89 7.29 -5.28
C ALA A 255 11.37 6.40 -4.13
N MET A 256 11.57 6.86 -2.89
CA MET A 256 10.96 6.22 -1.73
C MET A 256 9.62 6.88 -1.43
N LEU A 257 8.52 6.33 -1.97
CA LEU A 257 7.15 6.84 -1.76
C LEU A 257 6.26 5.76 -1.09
N PRO A 258 6.46 5.48 0.22
CA PRO A 258 5.92 4.30 0.92
C PRO A 258 4.41 4.10 0.83
N ALA A 259 3.64 5.17 0.57
CA ALA A 259 2.19 5.15 0.51
C ALA A 259 1.63 4.81 -0.88
N VAL A 260 2.44 4.84 -1.94
CA VAL A 260 1.93 4.81 -3.33
C VAL A 260 2.78 4.00 -4.31
N ASN A 261 4.11 3.96 -4.19
CA ASN A 261 4.96 3.36 -5.24
C ASN A 261 5.58 2.01 -4.88
N GLY A 262 4.95 1.24 -3.97
CA GLY A 262 5.36 -0.15 -3.75
C GLY A 262 5.34 -0.93 -5.06
N ILE A 263 6.44 -1.61 -5.38
CA ILE A 263 6.60 -2.43 -6.59
C ILE A 263 6.81 -3.88 -6.15
N THR A 264 5.86 -4.75 -6.50
CA THR A 264 5.91 -6.17 -6.13
C THR A 264 4.96 -7.00 -7.01
N ASN A 265 4.71 -8.26 -6.66
CA ASN A 265 3.74 -9.14 -7.31
C ASN A 265 2.69 -9.69 -6.32
N ALA A 266 1.65 -10.34 -6.83
CA ALA A 266 0.56 -10.87 -6.02
C ALA A 266 1.02 -11.94 -5.01
N ARG A 267 2.00 -12.78 -5.39
CA ARG A 267 2.54 -13.84 -4.52
C ARG A 267 3.20 -13.25 -3.28
N THR A 268 4.07 -12.27 -3.46
CA THR A 268 4.76 -11.59 -2.36
C THR A 268 3.77 -10.88 -1.44
N LEU A 269 2.78 -10.16 -1.99
CA LEU A 269 1.74 -9.53 -1.17
C LEU A 269 0.95 -10.55 -0.35
N ALA A 270 0.49 -11.63 -0.97
CA ALA A 270 -0.29 -12.66 -0.29
C ALA A 270 0.54 -13.38 0.79
N ARG A 271 1.83 -13.62 0.53
CA ARG A 271 2.78 -14.19 1.50
C ARG A 271 2.96 -13.27 2.71
N ILE A 272 3.20 -11.97 2.50
CA ILE A 272 3.32 -11.00 3.61
C ILE A 272 2.05 -11.01 4.45
N TYR A 273 0.86 -10.88 3.86
CA TYR A 273 -0.40 -10.91 4.62
C TYR A 273 -0.62 -12.24 5.35
N SER A 274 -0.27 -13.38 4.74
CA SER A 274 -0.34 -14.68 5.42
C SER A 274 0.59 -14.75 6.63
N LEU A 275 1.77 -14.14 6.53
CA LEU A 275 2.74 -14.06 7.62
C LEU A 275 2.31 -13.14 8.77
N LEU A 276 1.40 -12.19 8.54
CA LEU A 276 0.84 -11.38 9.63
C LEU A 276 -0.11 -12.17 10.54
N ILE A 277 -0.72 -13.23 10.00
CA ILE A 277 -1.77 -13.99 10.70
C ILE A 277 -1.33 -15.40 11.13
N GLY A 278 -0.22 -15.93 10.61
CA GLY A 278 0.31 -17.23 10.99
C GLY A 278 1.59 -17.63 10.27
N ASP A 279 2.10 -18.83 10.59
CA ASP A 279 3.25 -19.41 9.92
C ASP A 279 2.91 -19.73 8.45
N VAL A 280 3.89 -19.55 7.55
CA VAL A 280 3.82 -19.94 6.13
C VAL A 280 4.73 -21.14 5.87
N TYR A 281 4.24 -22.09 5.06
CA TYR A 281 4.88 -23.35 4.74
C TYR A 281 5.18 -23.40 3.24
N GLU A 282 6.44 -23.20 2.87
CA GLU A 282 6.89 -23.14 1.47
C GLU A 282 8.25 -23.81 1.31
N ASN A 283 8.43 -24.57 0.22
CA ASN A 283 9.72 -25.18 -0.14
C ASN A 283 10.38 -25.95 1.02
N ASP A 284 9.59 -26.76 1.74
CA ASP A 284 10.01 -27.50 2.95
C ASP A 284 10.54 -26.64 4.11
N LYS A 285 10.29 -25.33 4.07
CA LYS A 285 10.63 -24.38 5.13
C LYS A 285 9.37 -23.86 5.82
N ILE A 286 9.55 -23.46 7.08
CA ILE A 286 8.54 -22.75 7.86
C ILE A 286 9.02 -21.33 8.05
N LEU A 287 8.32 -20.39 7.44
CA LEU A 287 8.47 -18.97 7.70
C LEU A 287 7.57 -18.62 8.87
N LYS A 288 8.14 -18.04 9.93
CA LYS A 288 7.42 -17.77 11.17
C LYS A 288 6.54 -16.54 11.05
N CYS A 289 5.36 -16.62 11.68
CA CYS A 289 4.45 -15.49 11.83
C CYS A 289 5.22 -14.24 12.31
N LEU A 290 5.00 -13.12 11.63
CA LEU A 290 5.73 -11.86 11.87
C LEU A 290 5.26 -11.14 13.13
N LEU A 291 3.98 -11.29 13.49
CA LEU A 291 3.36 -10.58 14.61
C LEU A 291 2.87 -11.56 15.67
N SER A 292 2.95 -11.16 16.94
CA SER A 292 2.19 -11.83 17.98
C SER A 292 0.68 -11.59 17.79
N GLN A 293 -0.13 -12.54 18.26
CA GLN A 293 -1.59 -12.41 18.22
C GLN A 293 -2.10 -11.17 18.98
N LYS A 294 -1.38 -10.77 20.05
CA LYS A 294 -1.69 -9.56 20.80
C LYS A 294 -1.54 -8.32 19.92
N THR A 295 -0.39 -8.18 19.25
CA THR A 295 -0.11 -7.03 18.39
C THR A 295 -1.04 -6.99 17.19
N LEU A 296 -1.29 -8.13 16.54
CA LEU A 296 -2.25 -8.20 15.44
C LEU A 296 -3.65 -7.74 15.87
N SER A 297 -4.15 -8.28 16.99
CA SER A 297 -5.48 -7.93 17.51
C SER A 297 -5.61 -6.44 17.85
N GLU A 298 -4.53 -5.85 18.34
CA GLU A 298 -4.48 -4.41 18.62
C GLU A 298 -4.42 -3.59 17.33
N ALA A 299 -3.58 -3.98 16.36
CA ALA A 299 -3.37 -3.27 15.11
C ALA A 299 -4.64 -3.22 14.25
N ILE A 300 -5.45 -4.27 14.23
CA ILE A 300 -6.68 -4.32 13.41
C ILE A 300 -7.92 -3.74 14.11
N LYS A 301 -7.79 -3.24 15.34
CA LYS A 301 -8.92 -2.65 16.08
C LYS A 301 -9.41 -1.40 15.35
N ASN A 302 -10.68 -1.37 14.94
CA ASN A 302 -11.28 -0.18 14.34
C ASN A 302 -11.27 1.00 15.33
N VAL A 303 -10.79 2.16 14.86
CA VAL A 303 -10.78 3.42 15.63
C VAL A 303 -11.48 4.56 14.90
N THR A 304 -11.81 4.40 13.62
CA THR A 304 -12.65 5.34 12.89
C THR A 304 -14.11 5.15 13.31
N PRO A 305 -14.82 6.22 13.74
CA PRO A 305 -16.25 6.14 14.02
C PRO A 305 -17.05 5.61 12.84
N GLN A 306 -18.07 4.81 13.13
CA GLN A 306 -18.90 4.19 12.11
C GLN A 306 -19.58 5.25 11.23
N ASN A 307 -19.50 5.08 9.91
CA ASN A 307 -20.06 5.99 8.90
C ASN A 307 -19.51 7.43 8.96
N GLU A 308 -18.39 7.68 9.64
CA GLU A 308 -17.72 8.97 9.53
C GLU A 308 -17.32 9.21 8.07
N LEU A 309 -17.55 10.42 7.57
CA LEU A 309 -17.26 10.78 6.19
C LEU A 309 -15.81 11.26 6.07
N ASP A 310 -15.09 10.73 5.10
CA ASP A 310 -13.69 11.11 4.85
C ASP A 310 -13.62 12.54 4.31
N GLN A 311 -12.91 13.42 5.02
CA GLN A 311 -12.82 14.84 4.68
C GLN A 311 -12.06 15.12 3.37
N THR A 312 -11.33 14.14 2.84
CA THR A 312 -10.45 14.31 1.67
C THR A 312 -10.82 13.41 0.49
N LEU A 313 -11.72 12.44 0.67
CA LEU A 313 -12.18 11.54 -0.39
C LEU A 313 -13.65 11.80 -0.74
N TYR A 314 -13.98 13.05 -1.09
CA TYR A 314 -15.33 13.43 -1.52
C TYR A 314 -16.45 13.03 -0.54
N GLN A 315 -16.14 12.98 0.77
CA GLN A 315 -17.08 12.61 1.82
C GLN A 315 -17.68 11.21 1.66
N ILE A 316 -16.94 10.26 1.09
CA ILE A 316 -17.32 8.84 1.15
C ILE A 316 -16.95 8.28 2.54
N PRO A 317 -17.74 7.35 3.10
CA PRO A 317 -17.35 6.66 4.32
C PRO A 317 -16.10 5.80 4.09
N THR A 318 -15.08 5.97 4.92
CA THR A 318 -13.91 5.08 4.99
C THR A 318 -13.68 4.64 6.44
N THR A 319 -12.92 3.57 6.63
CA THR A 319 -12.71 2.99 7.96
C THR A 319 -11.32 2.40 8.08
N PHE A 320 -10.60 2.85 9.11
CA PHE A 320 -9.23 2.47 9.36
C PHE A 320 -9.06 1.98 10.80
N SER A 321 -8.19 0.99 10.94
CA SER A 321 -7.80 0.44 12.23
C SER A 321 -6.73 1.27 12.91
N LYS A 322 -6.50 0.97 14.19
CA LYS A 322 -5.45 1.57 15.03
C LYS A 322 -4.06 1.49 14.39
N GLY A 323 -3.78 0.39 13.69
CA GLY A 323 -2.54 0.12 12.99
C GLY A 323 -2.47 0.64 11.56
N GLY A 324 -3.53 1.26 11.04
CA GLY A 324 -3.56 1.87 9.70
C GLY A 324 -4.06 0.97 8.58
N PHE A 325 -4.46 -0.26 8.87
CA PHE A 325 -5.14 -1.10 7.88
C PHE A 325 -6.54 -0.55 7.60
N GLN A 326 -6.94 -0.57 6.34
CA GLN A 326 -8.34 -0.48 5.95
C GLN A 326 -9.07 -1.71 6.50
N ILE A 327 -10.22 -1.48 7.13
CA ILE A 327 -11.05 -2.56 7.68
C ILE A 327 -12.28 -2.73 6.81
N TYR A 328 -12.50 -3.98 6.42
CA TYR A 328 -13.59 -4.34 5.54
C TYR A 328 -14.75 -4.87 6.41
N GLY A 329 -15.86 -4.14 6.39
CA GLY A 329 -17.13 -4.50 7.01
C GLY A 329 -18.27 -4.35 6.00
N ASP A 330 -19.42 -3.78 6.41
CA ASP A 330 -20.60 -3.58 5.56
C ASP A 330 -20.33 -2.88 4.21
N SER A 331 -19.30 -2.03 4.15
CA SER A 331 -18.91 -1.29 2.94
C SER A 331 -18.21 -2.14 1.86
N PHE A 332 -17.71 -3.34 2.21
CA PHE A 332 -17.11 -4.30 1.29
C PHE A 332 -17.58 -5.73 1.65
N PRO A 333 -18.82 -6.09 1.27
CA PRO A 333 -19.50 -7.31 1.76
C PRO A 333 -18.91 -8.62 1.24
N VAL A 334 -17.80 -8.56 0.49
CA VAL A 334 -17.05 -9.74 0.00
C VAL A 334 -16.06 -10.27 1.03
N PHE A 335 -15.71 -9.49 2.05
CA PHE A 335 -14.79 -9.89 3.11
C PHE A 335 -15.53 -10.15 4.41
N GLY A 336 -15.15 -11.22 5.12
CA GLY A 336 -15.74 -11.59 6.41
C GLY A 336 -15.20 -10.77 7.57
N ASP A 337 -15.85 -10.91 8.73
CA ASP A 337 -15.43 -10.25 9.98
C ASP A 337 -13.95 -10.47 10.28
N GLY A 338 -13.27 -9.39 10.66
CA GLY A 338 -11.83 -9.42 10.97
C GLY A 338 -10.92 -9.32 9.76
N ALA A 339 -11.45 -9.16 8.54
CA ALA A 339 -10.64 -8.86 7.36
C ALA A 339 -10.03 -7.45 7.45
N PHE A 340 -8.73 -7.37 7.13
CA PHE A 340 -7.97 -6.14 7.12
C PHE A 340 -6.99 -6.16 5.94
N GLY A 341 -6.60 -4.98 5.48
CA GLY A 341 -5.65 -4.84 4.39
C GLY A 341 -5.58 -3.41 3.90
N HIS A 342 -5.32 -3.23 2.61
CA HIS A 342 -5.49 -1.96 1.94
C HIS A 342 -5.64 -2.21 0.44
N THR A 343 -6.65 -1.62 -0.20
CA THR A 343 -6.75 -1.66 -1.67
C THR A 343 -5.94 -0.54 -2.29
N GLY A 344 -5.30 -0.80 -3.42
CA GLY A 344 -4.76 0.19 -4.34
C GLY A 344 -5.60 0.21 -5.59
N LYS A 345 -5.91 1.40 -6.07
CA LYS A 345 -6.46 1.61 -7.40
C LYS A 345 -5.53 2.54 -8.13
#